data_AF-A0A440BXU3-F1
#
_entry.id   AF-A0A440BXU3-F1
#
_cell.length_a   1.000
_cell.length_b   1.000
_cell.length_c   1.000
_cell.angle_alpha   90.00
_cell.angle_beta   90.00
_cell.angle_gamma   90.00
#
_symmetry.space_group_name_H-M   'P 1'
#
loop_
_entity.id
_entity.type
_entity.pdbx_description
1 polymer ?
#
loop_
_entity_poly.entity_id
_entity_poly.type
_entity_poly.pdbx_seq_one_letter_code
_entity_poly.pdbx_strand_id
1 'polypeptide(L)' 'FGDEAVQLWRAEGVDCSAVRQMVGTPTMAGIIILDAAGENRIITDPGANARLTGTDVETFAATWTSPGILLTQLEIPVET' A
#
# COMPACT_ATOMS: atom_id res chain seq x y z
N PHE A 1 1.73 -9.66 -8.99
CA PHE A 1 1.17 -8.41 -8.41
C PHE A 1 2.19 -7.62 -7.60
N GLY A 2 2.63 -8.08 -6.41
CA GLY A 2 3.60 -7.31 -5.60
C GLY A 2 4.90 -6.95 -6.34
N ASP A 3 5.52 -7.92 -7.01
CA ASP A 3 6.74 -7.66 -7.80
C ASP A 3 6.50 -6.70 -8.97
N GLU A 4 5.39 -6.88 -9.69
CA GLU A 4 5.00 -6.01 -10.81
C GLU A 4 4.81 -4.56 -10.38
N ALA A 5 4.20 -4.33 -9.21
CA ALA A 5 4.04 -2.99 -8.64
C ALA A 5 5.40 -2.34 -8.34
N VAL A 6 6.33 -3.08 -7.72
CA VAL A 6 7.69 -2.58 -7.44
C VAL A 6 8.46 -2.26 -8.73
N GLN A 7 8.32 -3.08 -9.77
CA GLN A 7 8.94 -2.81 -11.07
C GLN A 7 8.36 -1.56 -11.73
N LEU A 8 7.02 -1.40 -11.70
CA LEU A 8 6.34 -0.21 -12.22
C LEU A 8 6.84 1.05 -11.52
N TRP A 9 6.82 1.08 -10.19
CA TRP A 9 7.24 2.25 -9.42
C TRP A 9 8.70 2.64 -9.67
N ARG A 10 9.60 1.65 -9.78
CA ARG A 10 11.00 1.90 -10.16
C ARG A 10 11.13 2.50 -11.55
N ALA A 11 10.35 2.03 -12.52
CA ALA A 11 10.33 2.57 -13.88
C ALA A 11 9.83 4.02 -13.91
N GLU A 12 8.91 4.38 -13.02
CA GLU A 12 8.39 5.75 -12.84
C GLU A 12 9.29 6.65 -11.96
N GLY A 13 10.44 6.13 -11.49
CA GLY A 13 11.39 6.89 -10.67
C GLY A 13 10.97 7.07 -9.21
N VAL A 14 10.03 6.26 -8.71
CA VAL A 14 9.64 6.24 -7.30
C VAL A 14 10.64 5.37 -6.53
N ASP A 15 11.19 5.90 -5.43
CA ASP A 15 12.00 5.12 -4.50
C ASP A 15 11.10 4.14 -3.73
N CYS A 16 11.33 2.84 -3.96
CA CYS A 16 10.59 1.75 -3.32
C CYS A 16 11.44 0.95 -2.34
N SER A 17 12.59 1.49 -1.90
CA SER A 17 13.49 0.83 -0.96
C SER A 17 12.81 0.45 0.38
N ALA A 18 11.76 1.17 0.75
CA ALA A 18 10.96 0.94 1.96
C ALA A 18 9.83 -0.10 1.79
N VAL A 19 9.54 -0.55 0.56
CA VAL A 19 8.44 -1.49 0.30
C VAL A 19 8.81 -2.86 0.85
N ARG A 20 7.98 -3.35 1.79
CA ARG A 20 8.14 -4.69 2.37
C ARG A 20 7.38 -5.73 1.55
N GLN A 21 8.06 -6.82 1.22
CA GLN A 21 7.43 -8.00 0.63
C GLN A 21 7.24 -9.07 1.70
N MET A 22 6.03 -9.63 1.78
CA MET A 22 5.65 -10.60 2.80
C MET A 22 5.42 -11.98 2.17
N VAL A 23 6.31 -12.92 2.44
CA VAL A 23 6.18 -14.30 1.94
C VAL A 23 4.88 -14.92 2.46
N GLY A 24 4.09 -15.49 1.55
CA GLY A 24 2.82 -16.14 1.89
C GLY A 24 1.65 -15.19 2.15
N THR A 25 1.83 -13.87 2.01
CA THR A 25 0.74 -12.89 2.13
C THR A 25 0.50 -12.21 0.77
N PRO A 26 -0.69 -12.37 0.17
CA PRO A 26 -1.01 -11.69 -1.09
C PRO A 26 -1.01 -10.17 -0.96
N THR A 27 -0.68 -9.47 -2.04
CA THR A 27 -0.95 -8.04 -2.20
C THR A 27 -2.46 -7.78 -2.07
N MET A 28 -2.86 -6.60 -1.57
CA MET A 28 -4.27 -6.16 -1.57
C MET A 28 -4.91 -6.39 -2.95
N ALA A 29 -6.16 -6.85 -2.94
CA ALA A 29 -6.98 -6.97 -4.14
C ALA A 29 -8.24 -6.12 -4.01
N GLY A 30 -8.60 -5.42 -5.09
CA GLY A 30 -9.86 -4.72 -5.24
C GLY A 30 -10.62 -5.29 -6.43
N ILE A 31 -11.90 -5.61 -6.24
CA ILE A 31 -12.81 -6.01 -7.31
C ILE A 31 -13.78 -4.86 -7.51
N ILE A 32 -13.75 -4.26 -8.70
CA ILE A 32 -14.64 -3.17 -9.09
C ILE A 32 -15.69 -3.75 -10.04
N ILE A 33 -16.96 -3.63 -9.65
CA ILE A 33 -18.11 -4.05 -10.45
C ILE A 33 -18.85 -2.78 -10.86
N LEU A 34 -18.91 -2.51 -12.15
CA LEU A 34 -19.79 -1.48 -12.69
C LEU A 34 -21.20 -2.04 -12.76
N ASP A 35 -22.15 -1.44 -12.06
CA ASP A 35 -23.53 -1.87 -12.11
C ASP A 35 -24.28 -1.32 -13.35
N ALA A 36 -25.54 -1.72 -13.51
CA ALA A 36 -26.36 -1.31 -14.65
C ALA A 36 -26.71 0.20 -14.65
N ALA A 37 -26.59 0.88 -13.50
CA ALA A 37 -26.77 2.32 -13.39
C ALA A 37 -25.47 3.10 -13.67
N GLY A 38 -24.34 2.40 -13.83
CA GLY A 38 -23.03 2.99 -14.03
C GLY A 38 -22.32 3.35 -12.72
N GLU A 39 -22.76 2.82 -11.58
CA GLU A 39 -22.09 3.01 -10.29
C GLU A 39 -21.03 1.93 -10.05
N ASN A 40 -19.91 2.32 -9.44
CA ASN A 40 -18.87 1.38 -9.03
C ASN A 40 -19.22 0.76 -7.68
N ARG A 41 -19.29 -0.57 -7.65
CA ARG A 41 -19.32 -1.36 -6.42
C ARG A 41 -17.94 -1.96 -6.19
N ILE A 42 -17.28 -1.56 -5.12
CA ILE A 42 -15.89 -1.93 -4.83
C ILE A 42 -15.88 -2.88 -3.65
N ILE A 43 -15.26 -4.05 -3.84
CA ILE A 43 -15.01 -5.05 -2.80
C ILE A 43 -13.50 -5.13 -2.62
N THR A 44 -13.02 -5.02 -1.40
CA THR A 44 -11.59 -5.07 -1.09
C THR A 44 -11.24 -6.24 -0.18
N ASP A 45 -10.13 -6.90 -0.48
CA ASP A 45 -9.39 -7.74 0.46
C ASP A 45 -8.07 -7.01 0.76
N PRO A 46 -7.86 -6.53 1.99
CA PRO A 46 -6.71 -5.69 2.30
C PRO A 46 -5.37 -6.44 2.22
N GLY A 47 -5.34 -7.77 2.25
CA GLY A 47 -4.13 -8.56 2.08
C GLY A 47 -2.94 -8.07 2.92
N ALA A 48 -1.79 -7.86 2.28
CA ALA A 48 -0.57 -7.35 2.92
C ALA A 48 -0.72 -5.94 3.53
N ASN A 49 -1.62 -5.09 3.03
CA ASN A 49 -1.80 -3.73 3.58
C ASN A 49 -2.35 -3.77 5.01
N ALA A 50 -3.15 -4.79 5.36
CA ALA A 50 -3.63 -5.00 6.73
C ALA A 50 -2.52 -5.43 7.71
N ARG A 51 -1.29 -5.65 7.24
CA ARG A 51 -0.14 -6.06 8.07
C ARG A 51 0.83 -4.93 8.35
N LEU A 52 0.60 -3.72 7.82
CA LEU A 52 1.40 -2.56 8.17
C LEU A 52 1.16 -2.18 9.63
N THR A 53 2.24 -2.05 10.39
CA THR A 53 2.21 -1.71 11.83
C THR A 53 2.88 -0.36 12.09
N GLY A 54 2.60 0.24 13.26
CA GLY A 54 3.32 1.44 13.71
C GLY A 54 4.84 1.26 13.73
N THR A 55 5.33 0.09 14.19
CA THR A 55 6.77 -0.23 14.22
C THR A 55 7.42 -0.20 12.83
N ASP A 56 6.70 -0.63 11.79
CA ASP A 56 7.22 -0.58 10.42
C ASP A 56 7.43 0.86 9.95
N VAL A 57 6.48 1.74 10.29
CA VAL A 57 6.55 3.18 9.98
C VAL A 57 7.69 3.84 10.75
N GLU A 58 7.81 3.58 12.05
CA GLU A 58 8.88 4.12 12.90
C GLU A 58 10.28 3.69 12.42
N THR A 59 10.42 2.42 12.05
CA THR A 59 11.68 1.88 11.52
C THR A 59 12.12 2.61 10.25
N PHE A 60 11.18 2.88 9.35
CA PHE A 60 11.48 3.63 8.14
C PHE A 60 11.69 5.13 8.44
N ALA A 61 10.89 5.71 9.34
CA ALA A 61 10.98 7.11 9.71
C ALA A 61 12.33 7.48 10.34
N ALA A 62 12.99 6.55 11.01
CA ALA A 62 14.35 6.72 11.52
C ALA A 62 15.40 7.02 10.43
N THR A 63 15.08 6.71 9.16
CA THR A 63 15.96 7.00 8.00
C THR A 63 15.67 8.35 7.35
N TRP A 64 14.58 9.03 7.71
CA TRP A 64 14.17 10.25 7.06
C TRP A 64 15.12 11.41 7.37
N THR A 65 15.51 12.15 6.33
CA THR A 65 16.18 13.44 6.48
C THR A 65 15.13 14.53 6.31
N SER A 66 14.34 14.81 7.36
CA SER A 66 13.28 15.84 7.42
C SER A 66 12.39 15.89 6.17
N PRO A 67 11.34 15.04 6.07
CA PRO A 67 10.46 15.06 4.92
C PRO A 67 9.68 16.38 4.90
N GLY A 68 9.63 17.05 3.75
CA GLY A 68 8.85 18.28 3.60
C GLY A 68 7.34 18.04 3.74
N ILE A 69 6.86 16.85 3.32
CA ILE A 69 5.45 16.45 3.33
C ILE A 69 5.38 14.94 3.57
N LEU A 70 4.41 14.50 4.38
CA LEU A 70 4.00 13.11 4.52
C LEU A 70 2.55 12.97 4.03
N LEU A 71 2.30 12.03 3.12
CA LEU A 71 0.97 11.74 2.57
C LEU A 71 0.57 10.31 2.92
N THR A 72 -0.64 10.13 3.45
CA THR A 72 -1.21 8.83 3.82
C THR A 72 -2.67 8.72 3.37
N GLN A 73 -3.25 7.52 3.50
CA GLN A 73 -4.66 7.23 3.20
C GLN A 73 -5.23 6.29 4.29
N LEU A 74 -6.53 5.97 4.20
CA LEU A 74 -7.24 5.12 5.16
C LEU A 74 -7.41 3.65 4.71
N GLU A 75 -6.53 3.16 3.83
CA GLU A 75 -6.54 1.78 3.33
C GLU A 75 -5.54 0.85 4.05
N ILE A 76 -5.07 1.28 5.22
CA ILE A 76 -4.16 0.58 6.13
C ILE A 76 -4.74 0.65 7.55
N PRO A 77 -4.29 -0.20 8.49
CA PRO A 77 -4.77 -0.15 9.87
C PRO A 77 -4.61 1.24 10.50
N VAL A 78 -5.68 1.72 11.13
CA VAL A 78 -5.61 2.85 12.06
C VAL A 78 -5.56 2.24 13.45
N GLU A 79 -4.37 2.17 14.04
CA GLU A 79 -4.22 1.75 15.43
C GLU A 79 -4.94 2.76 16.34
N THR A 80 -5.71 2.25 17.31
CA THR A 80 -6.48 3.02 18.29
C THR A 80 -5.87 2.91 19.68
#